data_AF-Q5YSQ4-F1
#
_entry.id   AF-Q5YSQ4-F1
#
_cell.length_a   1.000
_cell.length_b   1.000
_cell.length_c   1.000
_cell.angle_alpha   90.00
_cell.angle_beta   90.00
_cell.angle_gamma   90.00
#
_symmetry.space_group_name_H-M   'P 1'
#
loop_
_entity.id
_entity.type
_entity.pdbx_description
1 polymer ?
#
loop_
_entity_poly.entity_id
_entity_poly.type
_entity_poly.pdbx_seq_one_letter_code
_entity_poly.pdbx_strand_id
1 'polypeptide(L)'
;MPRTPDQVAADDALTEAIDTVWRIYSEDDDPGLLLDYVVVATRRGIDDDGDTWTSVGSFTRDDSVPTHVQMGLLQHRLTRLKQSLAENDDEA
;
A
#
# COMPACT_ATOMS: atom_id res chain seq x y z
N MET A 1 -19.87 9.87 6.74
CA MET A 1 -20.05 9.48 8.15
C MET A 1 -18.69 9.59 8.84
N PRO A 2 -18.62 9.99 10.12
CA PRO A 2 -17.36 9.91 10.86
C PRO A 2 -16.91 8.46 11.00
N ARG A 3 -15.58 8.22 11.01
CA ARG A 3 -14.97 6.90 11.24
C ARG A 3 -15.32 6.40 12.66
N THR A 4 -15.46 5.08 12.81
CA THR A 4 -15.62 4.45 14.13
C THR A 4 -14.27 4.41 14.86
N PRO A 5 -14.25 4.27 16.21
CA PRO A 5 -13.02 4.08 16.97
C PRO A 5 -12.17 2.90 16.46
N ASP A 6 -12.82 1.79 16.10
CA ASP A 6 -12.14 0.60 15.58
C ASP A 6 -11.49 0.85 14.21
N GLN A 7 -12.12 1.67 13.36
CA GLN A 7 -11.54 2.06 12.07
C GLN A 7 -10.29 2.92 12.26
N VAL A 8 -10.35 3.90 13.17
CA VAL A 8 -9.18 4.74 13.49
C VAL A 8 -8.05 3.90 14.06
N ALA A 9 -8.33 3.01 15.01
CA ALA A 9 -7.31 2.13 15.59
C ALA A 9 -6.67 1.19 14.54
N ALA A 10 -7.45 0.74 13.55
CA ALA A 10 -6.93 -0.07 12.44
C ALA A 10 -6.03 0.75 11.50
N ASP A 11 -6.39 1.99 11.19
CA ASP A 11 -5.59 2.90 10.35
C ASP A 11 -4.27 3.28 11.04
N ASP A 12 -4.30 3.52 12.36
CA ASP A 12 -3.12 3.79 13.18
C ASP A 12 -2.17 2.59 13.18
N ALA A 13 -2.70 1.39 13.42
CA ALA A 13 -1.92 0.15 13.42
C ALA A 13 -1.30 -0.14 12.03
N LEU A 14 -2.04 0.12 10.95
CA LEU A 14 -1.52 0.00 9.59
C LEU A 14 -0.37 0.98 9.34
N THR A 15 -0.52 2.23 9.77
CA THR A 15 0.49 3.27 9.61
C THR A 15 1.78 2.92 10.35
N GLU A 16 1.67 2.48 11.60
CA GLU A 16 2.81 2.04 12.42
C GLU A 16 3.53 0.82 11.80
N ALA A 17 2.77 -0.13 11.24
CA ALA A 17 3.33 -1.29 10.59
C ALA A 17 4.14 -0.91 9.33
N ILE A 18 3.64 0.02 8.51
CA ILE A 18 4.35 0.52 7.32
C ILE A 18 5.64 1.22 7.72
N ASP A 19 5.58 2.11 8.72
CA ASP A 19 6.74 2.84 9.23
C ASP A 19 7.81 1.88 9.79
N THR A 20 7.38 0.87 10.54
CA THR A 20 8.28 -0.17 11.07
C THR A 20 8.98 -0.94 9.97
N VAL A 21 8.26 -1.35 8.91
CA VAL A 21 8.87 -2.01 7.75
C VAL A 21 9.91 -1.09 7.13
N TRP A 22 9.58 0.19 6.92
CA TRP A 22 10.51 1.13 6.31
C TRP A 22 11.81 1.29 7.11
N ARG A 23 11.70 1.43 8.43
CA ARG A 23 12.86 1.48 9.34
C ARG A 23 13.73 0.23 9.33
N ILE A 24 13.13 -0.95 9.14
CA ILE A 24 13.88 -2.23 9.13
C ILE A 24 14.64 -2.41 7.80
N TYR A 25 14.05 -1.99 6.68
CA TYR A 25 14.60 -2.18 5.34
C TYR A 25 15.41 -0.99 4.83
N SER A 26 15.35 0.16 5.50
CA SER A 26 16.21 1.32 5.21
C SER A 26 17.65 1.02 5.58
N GLU A 27 18.58 1.26 4.66
CA GLU A 27 20.02 1.22 4.94
C GLU A 27 20.51 2.50 5.65
N ASP A 28 19.68 3.56 5.65
CA ASP A 28 19.96 4.83 6.30
C ASP A 28 19.55 4.82 7.77
N ASP A 29 20.40 5.39 8.65
CA ASP A 29 20.14 5.58 10.08
C ASP A 29 19.00 6.56 10.37
N ASP A 30 18.63 7.41 9.40
CA ASP A 30 17.49 8.32 9.46
C ASP A 30 16.62 8.19 8.19
N PRO A 31 15.59 7.31 8.22
CA PRO A 31 14.76 7.05 7.04
C PRO A 31 13.78 8.19 6.69
N GLY A 32 13.76 9.28 7.45
CA GLY A 32 12.82 10.38 7.29
C GLY A 32 11.42 10.09 7.85
N LEU A 33 10.44 10.88 7.42
CA LEU A 33 9.06 10.83 7.92
C LEU A 33 8.10 10.23 6.90
N LEU A 34 7.30 9.24 7.32
CA LEU A 34 6.18 8.72 6.54
C LEU A 34 5.04 9.75 6.49
N LEU A 35 4.85 10.40 5.34
CA LEU A 35 3.81 11.40 5.13
C LEU A 35 2.56 10.80 4.47
N ASP A 36 2.72 10.16 3.32
CA ASP A 36 1.63 9.62 2.50
C ASP A 36 1.91 8.19 2.06
N TYR A 37 0.87 7.36 2.00
CA TYR A 37 0.95 6.02 1.42
C TYR A 37 -0.36 5.59 0.77
N VAL A 38 -0.23 4.63 -0.16
CA VAL A 38 -1.35 3.85 -0.71
C VAL A 38 -0.96 2.38 -0.65
N VAL A 39 -1.76 1.58 0.05
CA VAL A 39 -1.66 0.12 0.07
C VAL A 39 -2.70 -0.45 -0.87
N VAL A 40 -2.29 -1.25 -1.83
CA VAL A 40 -3.22 -2.05 -2.65
C VAL A 40 -3.17 -3.49 -2.15
N ALA A 41 -4.32 -4.01 -1.73
CA ALA A 41 -4.42 -5.38 -1.23
C ALA A 41 -5.38 -6.18 -2.08
N THR A 42 -5.03 -7.44 -2.33
CA THR A 42 -5.92 -8.43 -2.92
C THR A 42 -6.27 -9.45 -1.84
N ARG A 43 -7.56 -9.67 -1.62
CA ARG A 43 -8.08 -10.77 -0.82
C ARG A 43 -8.70 -11.81 -1.75
N ARG A 44 -8.49 -13.07 -1.44
CA ARG A 44 -9.11 -14.20 -2.14
C ARG A 44 -9.70 -15.14 -1.11
N GLY A 45 -10.78 -15.79 -1.48
CA GLY A 45 -11.43 -16.78 -0.62
C GLY A 45 -12.31 -17.72 -1.42
N ILE A 46 -12.93 -18.63 -0.70
CA ILE A 46 -13.99 -19.52 -1.19
C ILE A 46 -15.20 -19.21 -0.30
N ASP A 47 -16.37 -19.04 -0.90
CA ASP A 47 -17.62 -18.84 -0.17
C ASP A 47 -18.28 -20.17 0.22
N ASP A 48 -19.44 -20.09 0.86
CA ASP A 48 -20.16 -21.25 1.38
C ASP A 48 -20.71 -22.17 0.26
N ASP A 49 -20.80 -21.66 -0.98
CA ASP A 49 -21.23 -22.41 -2.16
C ASP A 49 -20.04 -23.12 -2.85
N GLY A 50 -18.82 -22.88 -2.37
CA GLY A 50 -17.59 -23.42 -2.96
C GLY A 50 -17.05 -22.57 -4.11
N ASP A 51 -17.64 -21.40 -4.37
CA ASP A 51 -17.21 -20.50 -5.42
C ASP A 51 -16.03 -19.64 -4.95
N THR A 52 -15.06 -19.47 -5.84
CA THR A 52 -13.89 -18.62 -5.56
C THR A 52 -14.25 -17.15 -5.76
N TRP A 53 -13.88 -16.30 -4.81
CA TRP A 53 -13.98 -14.85 -4.95
C TRP A 53 -12.60 -14.18 -4.85
N THR A 54 -12.49 -13.03 -5.51
CA THR A 54 -11.34 -12.12 -5.40
C THR A 54 -11.86 -10.71 -5.18
N SER A 55 -11.30 -10.01 -4.21
CA SER A 55 -11.57 -8.61 -3.94
C SER A 55 -10.27 -7.83 -3.92
N VAL A 56 -10.26 -6.67 -4.57
CA VAL A 56 -9.13 -5.74 -4.58
C VAL A 56 -9.57 -4.47 -3.88
N GLY A 57 -8.80 -4.03 -2.90
CA GLY A 57 -9.04 -2.81 -2.15
C GLY A 57 -7.79 -1.95 -2.08
N SER A 58 -8.00 -0.66 -1.83
CA SER A 58 -6.94 0.29 -1.54
C SER A 58 -7.16 0.94 -0.18
N PHE A 59 -6.08 1.17 0.55
CA PHE A 59 -6.07 1.82 1.86
C PHE A 59 -5.05 2.95 1.85
N THR A 60 -5.39 4.07 2.47
CA THR A 60 -4.52 5.24 2.57
C THR A 60 -4.46 5.73 4.00
N ARG A 61 -3.50 6.58 4.32
CA ARG A 61 -3.42 7.23 5.63
C ARG A 61 -4.72 7.98 5.94
N ASP A 62 -5.51 7.49 6.88
CA ASP A 62 -6.63 8.21 7.52
C ASP A 62 -7.71 8.79 6.58
N ASP A 63 -7.86 8.25 5.37
CA ASP A 63 -8.62 8.86 4.25
C ASP A 63 -8.17 10.30 3.89
N SER A 64 -7.00 10.72 4.39
CA SER A 64 -6.48 12.08 4.26
C SER A 64 -5.71 12.32 2.96
N VAL A 65 -5.30 11.24 2.28
CA VAL A 65 -4.52 11.33 1.03
C VAL A 65 -5.46 11.65 -0.13
N PRO A 66 -5.35 12.83 -0.77
CA PRO A 66 -6.21 13.19 -1.89
C PRO A 66 -6.06 12.24 -3.09
N THR A 67 -7.14 11.95 -3.82
CA THR A 67 -7.13 11.00 -4.95
C THR A 67 -6.06 11.32 -6.01
N HIS A 68 -5.76 12.59 -6.27
CA HIS A 68 -4.71 12.97 -7.21
C HIS A 68 -3.30 12.60 -6.72
N VAL A 69 -3.05 12.67 -5.40
CA VAL A 69 -1.81 12.20 -4.78
C VAL A 69 -1.73 10.69 -4.87
N GLN A 70 -2.82 9.98 -4.56
CA GLN A 70 -2.89 8.52 -4.69
C GLN A 70 -2.55 8.06 -6.11
N MET A 71 -3.14 8.71 -7.12
CA MET A 71 -2.87 8.44 -8.52
C MET A 71 -1.40 8.69 -8.88
N GLY A 72 -0.81 9.79 -8.41
CA GLY A 72 0.60 10.10 -8.61
C GLY A 72 1.52 9.03 -8.03
N LEU A 73 1.25 8.57 -6.81
CA LEU A 73 2.02 7.49 -6.15
C LEU A 73 1.96 6.18 -6.95
N LEU A 74 0.76 5.79 -7.39
CA LEU A 74 0.57 4.57 -8.18
C LEU A 74 1.25 4.66 -9.55
N GLN A 75 1.15 5.80 -10.23
CA GLN A 75 1.82 6.03 -11.52
C GLN A 75 3.34 6.00 -11.40
N HIS A 76 3.88 6.62 -10.35
CA HIS A 76 5.30 6.56 -10.05
C HIS A 76 5.76 5.11 -9.82
N ARG A 77 5.03 4.35 -9.00
CA ARG A 77 5.36 2.94 -8.74
C ARG A 77 5.28 2.07 -9.99
N LEU A 78 4.23 2.24 -10.81
CA LEU A 78 4.11 1.55 -12.10
C LEU A 78 5.29 1.85 -13.02
N THR A 79 5.72 3.11 -13.08
CA THR A 79 6.86 3.51 -13.90
C THR A 79 8.15 2.83 -13.44
N ARG A 80 8.41 2.78 -12.13
CA ARG A 80 9.58 2.08 -11.56
C ARG A 80 9.54 0.58 -11.81
N LEU A 81 8.37 -0.05 -11.70
CA LEU A 81 8.19 -1.48 -12.01
C LEU A 81 8.45 -1.78 -13.49
N LYS A 82 7.96 -0.93 -14.40
CA LYS A 82 8.23 -1.07 -15.84
C LYS A 82 9.72 -0.95 -16.16
N GLN A 83 10.41 -0.01 -15.52
CA GLN A 83 11.86 0.15 -15.66
C GLN A 83 12.59 -1.13 -15.20
N SER A 84 12.29 -1.62 -13.99
CA SER A 84 12.92 -2.84 -13.47
C SER A 84 12.63 -4.07 -14.32
N LEU A 85 11.44 -4.18 -14.91
CA LEU A 85 11.12 -5.26 -15.84
C LEU A 85 12.01 -5.20 -17.10
N ALA A 86 12.18 -4.01 -17.70
CA ALA A 86 13.04 -3.84 -18.87
C ALA A 86 14.51 -4.16 -18.56
N GLU A 87 15.01 -3.73 -17.40
CA GLU A 87 16.38 -4.02 -16.96
C GLU A 87 16.61 -5.53 -16.74
N ASN A 88 15.63 -6.23 -16.17
CA ASN A 88 15.71 -7.69 -15.99
C ASN A 88 15.62 -8.47 -17.31
N ASP A 89 14.88 -7.95 -18.30
CA ASP A 89 14.76 -8.58 -19.63
C ASP A 89 16.04 -8.38 -20.47
N ASP A 90 16.81 -7.32 -20.22
CA ASP A 90 18.10 -7.05 -20.91
C ASP A 90 19.28 -7.86 -20.34
N GLU A 91 19.14 -8.49 -19.16
CA GLU A 91 20.15 -9.35 -18.52
C GLU A 91 19.99 -10.86 -18.82
N ALA A 92 18.96 -11.27 -19.56
CA ALA A 92 18.63 -12.67 -19.90
C ALA A 92 18.98 -13.06 -21.34
#